data_AF-A0AA38K7H9-F1
#
_entry.id   AF-A0AA38K7H9-F1
#
_cell.length_a   1.000
_cell.length_b   1.000
_cell.length_c   1.000
_cell.angle_alpha   90.00
_cell.angle_beta   90.00
_cell.angle_gamma   90.00
#
_symmetry.space_group_name_H-M   'P 1'
#
loop_
_entity.id
_entity.type
_entity.pdbx_description
1 polymer ?
#
loop_
_entity_poly.entity_id
_entity_poly.type
_entity_poly.pdbx_seq_one_letter_code
_entity_poly.pdbx_strand_id
1 'polypeptide(L)'
;MKLEINAPDRLEAAVQAQRQAGKIVESQKKLIHDELERQEAEERLALLTQQVNSDVEEVTRQFHTMGVSVETLSQTFLTPPSTPSHAKVFSNHSPPGTPTRHAAVGSPSPGRPPKGTVLRPSPNVQRIYPGSRYPAYVLYQGKEGAHGVFYAWMTYKKVPGAKDLYDHQSHNHVVRSFSSRELAHEFYQEFVDAGISELLAESEPSDDEHFIVIEGVKPMACKTRKTLIMDALQFRGGVAYRFLGDMGSAWAQFREFEAQGLVRSTHPSRTQF
;
A
#
# COMPACT_ATOMS: atom_id res chain seq x y z
N MET A 1 -51.46 8.98 -43.55
CA MET A 1 -51.84 8.42 -42.24
C MET A 1 -51.44 9.44 -41.18
N LYS A 2 -52.36 10.30 -40.73
CA LYS A 2 -52.08 11.29 -39.69
C LYS A 2 -52.16 10.56 -38.35
N LEU A 3 -51.03 10.43 -37.66
CA LEU A 3 -51.00 9.93 -36.29
C LEU A 3 -51.62 11.02 -35.40
N GLU A 4 -52.91 10.89 -35.10
CA GLU A 4 -53.55 11.62 -34.01
C GLU A 4 -52.95 11.11 -32.70
N ILE A 5 -51.91 11.82 -32.24
CA ILE A 5 -51.35 11.60 -30.91
C ILE A 5 -52.39 12.09 -29.91
N ASN A 6 -52.85 11.17 -29.06
CA ASN A 6 -53.91 11.39 -28.11
C ASN A 6 -53.48 12.50 -27.12
N ALA A 7 -54.29 13.56 -27.01
CA ALA A 7 -54.08 14.65 -26.04
C ALA A 7 -53.77 14.20 -24.59
N PRO A 8 -54.39 13.12 -24.03
CA PRO A 8 -54.05 12.67 -22.67
C PRO A 8 -52.59 12.22 -22.50
N ASP A 9 -51.97 11.62 -23.52
CA ASP A 9 -50.59 11.11 -23.43
C ASP A 9 -49.56 12.26 -23.27
N ARG A 10 -49.87 13.42 -23.88
CA ARG A 10 -49.01 14.61 -23.77
C ARG A 10 -49.04 15.22 -22.36
N LEU A 11 -50.18 15.16 -21.68
CA LEU A 11 -50.30 15.67 -20.32
C LEU A 11 -49.55 14.78 -19.33
N GLU A 12 -49.65 13.45 -19.48
CA GLU A 12 -48.90 12.53 -18.62
C GLU A 12 -47.39 12.68 -18.80
N ALA A 13 -46.91 12.79 -20.04
CA ALA A 13 -45.50 13.05 -20.33
C ALA A 13 -45.00 14.35 -19.70
N ALA A 14 -45.79 15.43 -19.73
CA ALA A 14 -45.45 16.70 -19.11
C ALA A 14 -45.35 16.59 -17.58
N VAL A 15 -46.28 15.87 -16.93
CA VAL A 15 -46.25 15.63 -15.48
C VAL A 15 -45.04 14.78 -15.08
N GLN A 16 -44.71 13.75 -15.87
CA GLN A 16 -43.52 12.93 -15.63
C GLN A 16 -42.22 13.75 -15.78
N ALA A 17 -42.13 14.58 -16.83
CA ALA A 17 -41.00 15.47 -17.04
C ALA A 17 -40.82 16.46 -15.87
N GLN A 18 -41.92 17.03 -15.36
CA GLN A 18 -41.88 17.92 -14.20
C GLN A 18 -41.40 17.20 -12.93
N ARG A 19 -41.83 15.96 -12.70
CA ARG A 19 -41.34 15.13 -11.58
C ARG A 19 -39.86 14.81 -11.70
N GLN A 20 -39.39 14.49 -12.91
CA GLN A 20 -37.97 14.24 -13.15
C GLN A 20 -37.13 15.51 -12.93
N ALA A 21 -37.60 16.67 -13.41
CA ALA A 21 -36.96 17.96 -13.16
C ALA A 21 -36.84 18.24 -11.65
N GLY A 22 -37.88 17.97 -10.86
CA GLY A 22 -37.84 18.09 -9.40
C GLY A 22 -36.74 17.23 -8.76
N LYS A 23 -36.63 15.95 -9.16
CA LYS A 23 -35.58 15.04 -8.67
C LYS A 23 -34.18 15.50 -9.03
N ILE A 24 -34.00 16.09 -10.22
CA ILE A 24 -32.72 16.64 -10.67
C ILE A 24 -32.33 17.83 -9.79
N VAL A 25 -33.26 18.74 -9.52
CA VAL A 25 -33.02 19.91 -8.66
C VAL A 25 -32.67 19.49 -7.23
N GLU A 26 -33.38 18.51 -6.65
CA GLU A 26 -33.05 17.97 -5.32
C GLU A 26 -31.65 17.32 -5.29
N SER A 27 -31.31 16.55 -6.32
CA SER A 27 -29.99 15.93 -6.43
C SER A 27 -28.88 16.98 -6.55
N GLN A 28 -29.12 18.06 -7.31
CA GLN A 28 -28.18 19.17 -7.45
C GLN A 28 -27.98 19.92 -6.13
N LYS A 29 -29.06 20.19 -5.39
CA LYS A 29 -28.97 20.82 -4.04
C LYS A 29 -28.14 19.97 -3.10
N LYS A 30 -28.34 18.65 -3.11
CA LYS A 30 -27.55 17.73 -2.30
C LYS A 30 -26.07 17.77 -2.67
N LEU A 31 -25.74 17.73 -3.96
CA LEU A 31 -24.34 17.81 -4.40
C LEU A 31 -23.65 19.11 -3.97
N ILE A 32 -24.35 20.24 -4.03
CA ILE A 32 -23.82 21.53 -3.57
C ILE A 32 -23.56 21.51 -2.06
N HIS A 33 -24.46 20.90 -1.29
CA HIS A 33 -24.29 20.76 0.16
C HIS A 33 -23.11 19.84 0.52
N ASP A 34 -23.02 18.67 -0.11
CA ASP A 34 -21.92 17.72 0.12
C ASP A 34 -20.56 18.34 -0.26
N GLU A 35 -20.50 19.18 -1.32
CA GLU A 35 -19.28 19.90 -1.71
C GLU A 35 -18.90 20.99 -0.71
N LEU A 36 -19.88 21.69 -0.13
CA LEU A 36 -19.63 22.67 0.93
C LEU A 36 -19.05 21.99 2.19
N GLU A 37 -19.62 20.87 2.61
CA GLU A 37 -19.09 20.08 3.74
C GLU A 37 -17.65 19.58 3.46
N ARG A 38 -17.36 19.21 2.20
CA ARG A 38 -16.00 18.82 1.78
C ARG A 38 -15.01 19.98 1.92
N GLN A 39 -15.38 21.18 1.47
CA GLN A 39 -14.55 22.38 1.58
C GLN A 39 -14.30 22.76 3.05
N GLU A 40 -15.32 22.72 3.91
CA GLU A 40 -15.14 22.95 5.34
C GLU A 40 -14.19 21.94 6.00
N ALA A 41 -14.25 20.67 5.59
CA ALA A 41 -13.34 19.65 6.10
C ALA A 41 -11.89 19.88 5.63
N GLU A 42 -11.68 20.33 4.40
CA GLU A 42 -10.36 20.68 3.86
C GLU A 42 -9.76 21.89 4.59
N GLU A 43 -10.55 22.94 4.85
CA GLU A 43 -10.10 24.09 5.64
C GLU A 43 -9.71 23.69 7.06
N ARG A 44 -10.49 22.82 7.72
CA ARG A 44 -10.15 22.30 9.05
C ARG A 44 -8.85 21.49 9.03
N LEU A 45 -8.63 20.67 8.00
CA LEU A 45 -7.40 19.91 7.86
C LEU A 45 -6.19 20.85 7.67
N ALA A 46 -6.32 21.88 6.84
CA ALA A 46 -5.27 22.86 6.63
C ALA A 46 -4.90 23.61 7.93
N LEU A 47 -5.91 24.00 8.72
CA LEU A 47 -5.70 24.61 10.04
C LEU A 47 -4.96 23.67 11.00
N LEU A 48 -5.34 22.39 11.05
CA LEU A 48 -4.66 21.38 11.88
C LEU A 48 -3.21 21.16 11.43
N THR A 49 -2.94 21.10 10.12
CA THR A 49 -1.58 20.98 9.59
C THR A 49 -0.72 22.18 9.98
N GLN A 50 -1.28 23.40 9.88
CA GLN A 50 -0.58 24.60 10.32
C GLN A 50 -0.28 24.58 11.82
N GLN A 51 -1.25 24.12 12.63
CA GLN A 51 -1.06 23.99 14.08
C GLN A 51 0.03 22.98 14.42
N VAL A 52 0.03 21.79 13.80
CA VAL A 52 1.06 20.77 14.02
C VAL A 52 2.44 21.31 13.64
N ASN A 53 2.57 22.03 12.53
CA ASN A 53 3.86 22.63 12.16
C ASN A 53 4.33 23.67 13.19
N SER A 54 3.42 24.52 13.68
CA SER A 54 3.72 25.48 14.75
C SER A 54 4.16 24.78 16.05
N ASP A 55 3.47 23.70 16.43
CA ASP A 55 3.79 22.91 17.64
C ASP A 55 5.16 22.21 17.49
N VAL A 56 5.47 21.67 16.30
CA VAL A 56 6.77 21.07 16.00
C VAL A 56 7.89 22.10 16.07
N GLU A 57 7.69 23.31 15.53
CA GLU A 57 8.65 24.40 15.67
C GLU A 57 8.84 24.83 17.13
N GLU A 58 7.77 24.88 17.93
CA GLU A 58 7.86 25.20 19.35
C GLU A 58 8.65 24.16 20.13
N VAL A 59 8.33 22.88 19.94
CA VAL A 59 9.06 21.76 20.54
C VAL A 59 10.54 21.80 20.13
N THR A 60 10.81 22.10 18.85
CA THR A 60 12.17 22.28 18.34
C THR A 60 12.90 23.40 19.10
N ARG A 61 12.26 24.57 19.28
CA ARG A 61 12.83 25.68 20.06
C ARG A 61 13.08 25.31 21.52
N GLN A 62 12.18 24.54 22.14
CA GLN A 62 12.35 24.07 23.52
C GLN A 62 13.59 23.16 23.65
N PHE A 63 13.79 22.23 22.72
CA PHE A 63 14.99 21.37 22.71
C PHE A 63 16.29 22.15 22.57
N HIS A 64 16.31 23.15 21.67
CA HIS A 64 17.47 24.04 21.52
C HIS A 64 17.77 24.80 22.82
N THR A 65 16.74 25.28 23.52
CA THR A 65 16.88 25.99 24.81
C THR A 65 17.45 25.09 25.90
N MET A 66 17.12 23.79 25.87
CA MET A 66 17.65 22.80 26.81
C MET A 66 19.07 22.32 26.48
N GLY A 67 19.67 22.78 25.36
CA GLY A 67 20.97 22.30 24.90
C GLY A 67 20.95 20.82 24.46
N VAL A 68 19.78 20.27 24.19
CA VAL A 68 19.62 18.90 23.70
C VAL A 68 19.60 18.94 22.18
N SER A 69 20.65 18.43 21.53
CA SER A 69 20.62 18.27 20.07
C SER A 69 19.60 17.18 19.70
N VAL A 70 18.82 17.44 18.65
CA VAL A 70 17.90 16.48 18.04
C VAL A 70 18.65 15.19 17.66
N GLU A 71 19.91 15.31 17.23
CA GLU A 71 20.76 14.17 16.86
C GLU A 71 21.05 13.27 18.06
N THR A 72 21.22 13.86 19.26
CA THR A 72 21.43 13.11 20.50
C THR A 72 20.18 12.31 20.90
N LEU A 73 18.99 12.86 20.69
CA LEU A 73 17.74 12.14 20.92
C LEU A 73 17.55 11.00 19.92
N SER A 74 17.80 11.25 18.63
CA SER A 74 17.72 10.22 17.60
C SER A 74 18.65 9.03 17.91
N GLN A 75 19.88 9.30 18.37
CA GLN A 75 20.81 8.25 18.78
C GLN A 75 20.33 7.48 20.02
N THR A 76 19.75 8.17 21.00
CA THR A 76 19.29 7.53 22.26
C THR A 76 18.11 6.58 22.03
N PHE A 77 17.19 6.90 21.11
CA PHE A 77 16.05 6.03 20.81
C PHE A 77 16.36 4.89 19.84
N LEU A 78 17.42 5.01 19.03
CA LEU A 78 17.81 3.98 18.06
C LEU A 78 18.78 2.95 18.63
N THR A 79 19.46 3.23 19.74
CA THR A 79 20.29 2.22 20.42
C THR A 79 19.42 1.36 21.33
N PRO A 80 19.25 0.05 21.07
CA PRO A 80 18.61 -0.84 22.01
C PRO A 80 19.37 -0.82 23.35
N PRO A 81 18.66 -0.78 24.50
CA PRO A 81 19.31 -0.71 25.79
C PRO A 81 20.24 -1.91 25.94
N SER A 82 21.53 -1.62 26.10
CA SER A 82 22.54 -2.65 26.33
C SER A 82 22.19 -3.37 27.63
N THR A 83 21.79 -4.63 27.51
CA THR A 83 21.51 -5.49 28.65
C THR A 83 22.80 -5.61 29.48
N PRO A 84 22.74 -5.40 30.81
CA PRO A 84 23.92 -5.46 31.65
C PRO A 84 24.46 -6.89 31.68
N SER A 85 25.58 -7.11 31.00
CA SER A 85 26.33 -8.36 31.03
C SER A 85 27.02 -8.50 32.39
N HIS A 86 26.44 -9.31 33.27
CA HIS A 86 27.02 -9.61 34.57
C HIS A 86 28.35 -10.38 34.44
N ALA A 87 29.41 -9.74 34.92
CA ALA A 87 30.68 -10.23 35.47
C ALA A 87 31.10 -11.70 35.20
N LYS A 88 32.20 -11.85 34.45
CA LYS A 88 33.07 -13.05 34.50
C LYS A 88 33.81 -13.06 35.84
N VAL A 89 33.51 -14.05 36.68
CA VAL A 89 34.32 -14.41 37.84
C VAL A 89 35.38 -15.43 37.41
N PHE A 90 36.64 -15.05 37.57
CA PHE A 90 37.79 -15.96 37.52
C PHE A 90 37.72 -16.95 38.69
N SER A 91 37.88 -18.26 38.44
CA SER A 91 38.41 -19.18 39.45
C SER A 91 38.97 -20.44 38.81
N ASN A 92 40.28 -20.64 39.02
CA ASN A 92 40.97 -21.92 38.90
C ASN A 92 40.57 -22.80 40.10
N HIS A 93 40.24 -24.07 39.82
CA HIS A 93 40.44 -25.29 40.64
C HIS A 93 39.26 -26.26 40.54
N SER A 94 39.55 -27.46 40.02
CA SER A 94 38.70 -28.66 40.12
C SER A 94 38.65 -29.18 41.55
N PRO A 95 37.52 -29.76 41.98
CA PRO A 95 37.50 -31.20 42.25
C PRO A 95 36.20 -31.91 41.76
N PRO A 96 36.17 -33.26 41.74
CA PRO A 96 35.09 -34.02 41.12
C PRO A 96 33.95 -34.30 42.10
N GLY A 97 32.71 -34.07 41.67
CA GLY A 97 31.52 -34.36 42.48
C GLY A 97 30.23 -34.23 41.68
N THR A 98 29.70 -35.40 41.27
CA THR A 98 28.28 -35.79 41.14
C THR A 98 27.23 -34.88 40.46
N PRO A 99 26.29 -35.49 39.71
CA PRO A 99 25.44 -34.77 38.75
C PRO A 99 24.28 -34.08 39.44
N THR A 100 24.23 -32.75 39.39
CA THR A 100 23.06 -31.97 39.80
C THR A 100 22.30 -31.55 38.56
N ARG A 101 21.09 -32.07 38.42
CA ARG A 101 20.09 -31.74 37.40
C ARG A 101 19.96 -30.22 37.25
N HIS A 102 20.32 -29.69 36.08
CA HIS A 102 19.88 -28.36 35.66
C HIS A 102 18.36 -28.43 35.45
N ALA A 103 17.63 -27.77 36.33
CA ALA A 103 16.23 -27.44 36.10
C ALA A 103 16.15 -26.64 34.80
N ALA A 104 15.44 -27.19 33.82
CA ALA A 104 15.07 -26.49 32.61
C ALA A 104 14.36 -25.20 33.01
N VAL A 105 14.99 -24.06 32.71
CA VAL A 105 14.34 -22.76 32.72
C VAL A 105 13.26 -22.85 31.64
N GLY A 106 12.04 -23.17 32.08
CA GLY A 106 10.89 -23.23 31.22
C GLY A 106 10.74 -21.87 30.56
N SER A 107 10.91 -21.83 29.23
CA SER A 107 10.39 -20.73 28.44
C SER A 107 8.94 -20.53 28.86
N PRO A 108 8.51 -19.29 29.19
CA PRO A 108 7.11 -19.03 29.47
C PRO A 108 6.35 -19.38 28.19
N SER A 109 5.72 -20.55 28.18
CA SER A 109 4.74 -20.91 27.17
C SER A 109 3.79 -19.72 27.04
N PRO A 110 3.57 -19.18 25.82
CA PRO A 110 2.63 -18.09 25.62
C PRO A 110 1.31 -18.51 26.25
N GLY A 111 0.98 -17.83 27.35
CA GLY A 111 -0.14 -18.20 28.20
C GLY A 111 -1.38 -18.32 27.34
N ARG A 112 -2.01 -19.49 27.39
CA ARG A 112 -3.30 -19.73 26.76
C ARG A 112 -4.20 -18.53 27.10
N PRO A 113 -4.76 -17.81 26.11
CA PRO A 113 -5.56 -16.64 26.39
C PRO A 113 -6.69 -17.03 27.36
N PRO A 114 -6.96 -16.22 28.40
CA PRO A 114 -7.92 -16.57 29.42
C PRO A 114 -9.27 -16.90 28.77
N LYS A 115 -9.80 -18.09 29.10
CA LYS A 115 -11.14 -18.53 28.71
C LYS A 115 -12.13 -17.46 29.18
N GLY A 116 -12.82 -16.81 28.25
CA GLY A 116 -13.81 -15.77 28.55
C GLY A 116 -13.44 -14.36 28.10
N THR A 117 -12.31 -14.15 27.42
CA THR A 117 -12.03 -12.85 26.80
C THR A 117 -12.94 -12.65 25.59
N VAL A 118 -14.02 -11.90 25.76
CA VAL A 118 -14.88 -11.46 24.66
C VAL A 118 -14.09 -10.45 23.84
N LEU A 119 -13.54 -10.90 22.71
CA LEU A 119 -12.92 -10.01 21.74
C LEU A 119 -14.02 -9.09 21.20
N ARG A 120 -14.04 -7.83 21.67
CA ARG A 120 -14.91 -6.81 21.07
C ARG A 120 -14.45 -6.61 19.63
N PRO A 121 -15.33 -6.74 18.63
CA PRO A 121 -15.00 -6.40 17.26
C PRO A 121 -14.49 -4.96 17.24
N SER A 122 -13.26 -4.76 16.75
CA SER A 122 -12.77 -3.40 16.52
C SER A 122 -13.73 -2.72 15.54
N PRO A 123 -14.26 -1.52 15.84
CA PRO A 123 -15.27 -0.86 15.03
C PRO A 123 -14.78 -0.42 13.65
N ASN A 124 -13.52 -0.69 13.31
CA ASN A 124 -12.91 -0.28 12.04
C ASN A 124 -13.18 -1.29 10.91
N VAL A 125 -14.45 -1.68 10.73
CA VAL A 125 -14.85 -2.48 9.57
C VAL A 125 -14.84 -1.56 8.35
N GLN A 126 -13.79 -1.67 7.55
CA GLN A 126 -13.69 -0.91 6.31
C GLN A 126 -14.88 -1.21 5.41
N ARG A 127 -15.54 -0.15 4.91
CA ARG A 127 -16.68 -0.29 4.02
C ARG A 127 -16.23 -0.92 2.69
N ILE A 128 -16.75 -2.11 2.39
CA ILE A 128 -16.60 -2.78 1.10
C ILE A 128 -17.72 -2.30 0.19
N TYR A 129 -17.38 -1.82 -1.01
CA TYR A 129 -18.37 -1.37 -1.99
C TYR A 129 -19.17 -2.56 -2.57
N PRO A 130 -20.47 -2.38 -2.90
CA PRO A 130 -21.26 -3.42 -3.54
C PRO A 130 -20.58 -3.99 -4.79
N GLY A 131 -20.54 -5.33 -4.90
CA GLY A 131 -19.86 -6.02 -6.00
C GLY A 131 -18.35 -6.20 -5.84
N SER A 132 -17.76 -5.67 -4.76
CA SER A 132 -16.35 -5.88 -4.41
C SER A 132 -16.21 -6.97 -3.35
N ARG A 133 -15.14 -7.76 -3.45
CA ARG A 133 -14.81 -8.80 -2.46
C ARG A 133 -13.81 -8.32 -1.41
N TYR A 134 -13.07 -7.26 -1.73
CA TYR A 134 -12.00 -6.71 -0.92
C TYR A 134 -12.21 -5.21 -0.70
N PRO A 135 -11.72 -4.65 0.41
CA PRO A 135 -11.80 -3.21 0.68
C PRO A 135 -11.06 -2.31 -0.32
N ALA A 136 -9.99 -2.84 -0.95
CA ALA A 136 -9.17 -2.11 -1.90
C ALA A 136 -8.51 -3.03 -2.94
N TYR A 137 -8.13 -2.43 -4.05
CA TYR A 137 -7.42 -3.02 -5.18
C TYR A 137 -6.33 -2.03 -5.62
N VAL A 138 -5.16 -2.53 -5.98
CA VAL A 138 -4.11 -1.72 -6.62
C VAL A 138 -3.92 -2.26 -8.03
N LEU A 139 -4.12 -1.40 -9.02
CA LEU A 139 -3.80 -1.65 -10.42
C LEU A 139 -2.40 -1.09 -10.64
N TYR A 140 -1.43 -1.96 -10.87
CA TYR A 140 -0.04 -1.58 -11.14
C TYR A 140 0.21 -1.32 -12.61
N GLN A 141 -0.52 -2.04 -13.48
CA GLN A 141 -0.50 -1.85 -14.92
C GLN A 141 -1.89 -2.14 -15.48
N GLY A 142 -2.50 -1.14 -16.10
CA GLY A 142 -3.78 -1.23 -16.80
C GLY A 142 -3.69 -0.74 -18.24
N LYS A 143 -4.86 -0.53 -18.85
CA LYS A 143 -5.00 0.05 -20.19
C LYS A 143 -4.35 1.43 -20.24
N GLU A 144 -3.67 1.73 -21.35
CA GLU A 144 -3.04 3.03 -21.60
C GLU A 144 -2.06 3.46 -20.49
N GLY A 145 -1.44 2.49 -19.81
CA GLY A 145 -0.53 2.77 -18.70
C GLY A 145 -1.22 3.20 -17.41
N ALA A 146 -2.55 3.11 -17.31
CA ALA A 146 -3.27 3.49 -16.10
C ALA A 146 -2.86 2.62 -14.89
N HIS A 147 -2.61 3.27 -13.77
CA HIS A 147 -2.32 2.62 -12.49
C HIS A 147 -2.94 3.43 -11.34
N GLY A 148 -3.10 2.81 -10.17
CA GLY A 148 -3.68 3.48 -9.00
C GLY A 148 -4.33 2.55 -8.00
N VAL A 149 -4.81 3.16 -6.91
CA VAL A 149 -5.59 2.49 -5.87
C VAL A 149 -7.09 2.69 -6.13
N PHE A 150 -7.84 1.59 -6.12
CA PHE A 150 -9.28 1.54 -6.36
C PHE A 150 -9.99 0.90 -5.19
N TYR A 151 -11.13 1.45 -4.78
CA TYR A 151 -11.93 0.90 -3.68
C TYR A 151 -13.09 0.03 -4.14
N ALA A 152 -13.35 0.00 -5.45
CA ALA A 152 -14.35 -0.85 -6.05
C ALA A 152 -13.72 -1.71 -7.15
N TRP A 153 -14.19 -2.96 -7.27
CA TRP A 153 -13.82 -3.79 -8.41
C TRP A 153 -14.53 -3.33 -9.69
N MET A 154 -15.85 -3.16 -9.64
CA MET A 154 -16.65 -2.61 -10.75
C MET A 154 -17.11 -1.19 -10.41
N THR A 155 -17.27 -0.34 -11.43
CA THR A 155 -17.77 1.02 -11.21
C THR A 155 -19.16 1.02 -10.58
N TYR A 156 -19.31 1.79 -9.49
CA TYR A 156 -20.56 1.86 -8.73
C TYR A 156 -20.88 3.29 -8.33
N LYS A 157 -22.07 3.79 -8.69
CA LYS A 157 -22.55 5.15 -8.36
C LYS A 157 -21.48 6.25 -8.59
N LYS A 158 -20.82 6.21 -9.76
CA LYS A 158 -19.73 7.12 -10.18
C LYS A 158 -18.37 6.90 -9.49
N VAL A 159 -18.24 5.94 -8.58
CA VAL A 159 -16.93 5.52 -8.05
C VAL A 159 -16.27 4.60 -9.09
N PRO A 160 -15.12 4.98 -9.67
CA PRO A 160 -14.44 4.16 -10.67
C PRO A 160 -13.99 2.82 -10.09
N GLY A 161 -14.20 1.74 -10.85
CA GLY A 161 -13.75 0.40 -10.51
C GLY A 161 -12.47 0.01 -11.24
N ALA A 162 -11.61 -0.78 -10.58
CA ALA A 162 -10.39 -1.29 -11.20
C ALA A 162 -10.64 -2.10 -12.48
N LYS A 163 -11.77 -2.80 -12.58
CA LYS A 163 -12.15 -3.64 -13.71
C LYS A 163 -12.24 -2.86 -15.02
N ASP A 164 -12.63 -1.59 -14.99
CA ASP A 164 -12.85 -0.83 -16.23
C ASP A 164 -11.52 -0.55 -16.95
N LEU A 165 -10.45 -0.40 -16.16
CA LEU A 165 -9.07 -0.19 -16.61
C LEU A 165 -8.27 -1.50 -16.74
N TYR A 166 -8.81 -2.60 -16.24
CA TYR A 166 -8.21 -3.92 -16.32
C TYR A 166 -8.78 -4.71 -17.51
N ASP A 167 -7.91 -5.11 -18.43
CA ASP A 167 -8.23 -6.08 -19.49
C ASP A 167 -7.72 -7.47 -19.13
N HIS A 168 -8.64 -8.44 -19.02
CA HIS A 168 -8.33 -9.84 -18.76
C HIS A 168 -7.57 -10.53 -19.90
N GLN A 169 -7.66 -10.00 -21.12
CA GLN A 169 -7.01 -10.58 -22.30
C GLN A 169 -5.55 -10.11 -22.45
N SER A 170 -5.19 -8.99 -21.84
CA SER A 170 -3.83 -8.47 -21.85
C SER A 170 -2.96 -9.19 -20.84
N HIS A 171 -1.87 -9.82 -21.30
CA HIS A 171 -0.90 -10.49 -20.44
C HIS A 171 -0.08 -9.53 -19.56
N ASN A 172 -0.13 -8.23 -19.86
CA ASN A 172 0.67 -7.20 -19.18
C ASN A 172 -0.08 -6.51 -18.03
N HIS A 173 -1.39 -6.74 -17.88
CA HIS A 173 -2.14 -6.11 -16.81
C HIS A 173 -1.95 -6.81 -15.47
N VAL A 174 -1.71 -6.01 -14.43
CA VAL A 174 -1.40 -6.49 -13.09
C VAL A 174 -2.25 -5.74 -12.07
N VAL A 175 -3.07 -6.51 -11.34
CA VAL A 175 -3.90 -6.00 -10.25
C VAL A 175 -3.76 -6.90 -9.03
N ARG A 176 -3.77 -6.30 -7.84
CA ARG A 176 -3.78 -7.03 -6.56
C ARG A 176 -4.87 -6.49 -5.65
N SER A 177 -5.59 -7.38 -4.98
CA SER A 177 -6.55 -7.03 -3.94
C SER A 177 -5.91 -7.01 -2.55
N PHE A 178 -6.40 -6.13 -1.68
CA PHE A 178 -5.88 -5.93 -0.33
C PHE A 178 -7.00 -5.99 0.71
N SER A 179 -6.67 -6.51 1.90
CA SER A 179 -7.60 -6.62 3.04
C SER A 179 -7.81 -5.29 3.78
N SER A 180 -6.99 -4.28 3.51
CA SER A 180 -7.09 -2.93 4.05
C SER A 180 -6.75 -1.89 2.99
N ARG A 181 -7.40 -0.73 3.06
CA ARG A 181 -7.10 0.44 2.21
C ARG A 181 -5.72 1.02 2.50
N GLU A 182 -5.33 1.09 3.76
CA GLU A 182 -4.03 1.62 4.20
C GLU A 182 -2.90 0.77 3.62
N LEU A 183 -3.04 -0.56 3.67
CA LEU A 183 -2.06 -1.47 3.09
C LEU A 183 -1.96 -1.34 1.57
N ALA A 184 -3.09 -1.15 0.88
CA ALA A 184 -3.11 -0.90 -0.55
C ALA A 184 -2.34 0.38 -0.91
N HIS A 185 -2.52 1.45 -0.13
CA HIS A 185 -1.79 2.70 -0.30
C HIS A 185 -0.31 2.55 0.00
N GLU A 186 0.07 1.87 1.08
CA GLU A 186 1.48 1.62 1.42
C GLU A 186 2.21 0.92 0.26
N PHE A 187 1.63 -0.17 -0.26
CA PHE A 187 2.23 -0.92 -1.36
C PHE A 187 2.29 -0.11 -2.67
N TYR A 188 1.22 0.64 -2.96
CA TYR A 188 1.20 1.49 -4.14
C TYR A 188 2.21 2.64 -4.04
N GLN A 189 2.34 3.25 -2.86
CA GLN A 189 3.27 4.35 -2.63
C GLN A 189 4.72 3.85 -2.75
N GLU A 190 5.06 2.69 -2.19
CA GLU A 190 6.39 2.09 -2.40
C GLU A 190 6.70 1.85 -3.88
N PHE A 191 5.70 1.43 -4.66
CA PHE A 191 5.85 1.22 -6.10
C PHE A 191 6.11 2.53 -6.88
N VAL A 192 5.42 3.61 -6.50
CA VAL A 192 5.62 4.96 -7.08
C VAL A 192 6.95 5.56 -6.65
N ASP A 193 7.26 5.52 -5.35
CA ASP A 193 8.51 6.09 -4.80
C ASP A 193 9.76 5.40 -5.38
N ALA A 194 9.64 4.11 -5.72
CA ALA A 194 10.66 3.35 -6.41
C ALA A 194 10.82 3.69 -7.91
N GLY A 195 9.96 4.55 -8.48
CA GLY A 195 9.99 4.93 -9.89
C GLY A 195 9.52 3.82 -10.85
N ILE A 196 8.85 2.78 -10.35
CA ILE A 196 8.44 1.65 -11.19
C ILE A 196 7.26 2.02 -12.08
N SER A 197 6.36 2.91 -11.64
CA SER A 197 5.29 3.46 -12.48
C SER A 197 5.82 4.11 -13.75
N GLU A 198 6.83 4.95 -13.59
CA GLU A 198 7.49 5.71 -14.65
C GLU A 198 8.22 4.76 -15.60
N LEU A 199 8.96 3.79 -15.05
CA LEU A 199 9.64 2.74 -15.82
C LEU A 199 8.68 1.98 -16.75
N LEU A 200 7.44 1.76 -16.32
CA LEU A 200 6.42 1.08 -17.11
C LEU A 200 5.66 2.01 -18.07
N ALA A 201 5.68 3.33 -17.84
CA ALA A 201 5.02 4.31 -18.70
C ALA A 201 5.84 4.68 -19.95
N GLU A 202 7.15 4.45 -19.95
CA GLU A 202 8.10 4.96 -20.95
C GLU A 202 7.91 4.44 -22.39
N SER A 203 7.19 3.34 -22.63
CA SER A 203 6.90 2.85 -23.99
C SER A 203 5.80 1.80 -24.03
N GLU A 204 5.25 1.54 -25.22
CA GLU A 204 4.50 0.31 -25.45
C GLU A 204 5.40 -0.91 -25.18
N PRO A 205 4.84 -2.02 -24.62
CA PRO A 205 5.60 -3.24 -24.41
C PRO A 205 6.16 -3.75 -25.73
N SER A 206 7.47 -4.00 -25.77
CA SER A 206 8.16 -4.58 -26.92
C SER A 206 8.65 -5.99 -26.60
N ASP A 207 8.78 -6.85 -27.61
CA ASP A 207 9.22 -8.25 -27.42
C ASP A 207 10.68 -8.37 -26.97
N ASP A 208 11.49 -7.33 -27.23
CA ASP A 208 12.88 -7.17 -26.78
C ASP A 208 13.01 -6.39 -25.46
N GLU A 209 11.88 -5.99 -24.84
CA GLU A 209 11.87 -5.33 -23.55
C GLU A 209 11.98 -6.36 -22.43
N HIS A 210 13.03 -6.24 -21.62
CA HIS A 210 13.26 -7.03 -20.42
C HIS A 210 13.55 -6.11 -19.24
N PHE A 211 13.47 -6.66 -18.04
CA PHE A 211 13.73 -5.91 -16.81
C PHE A 211 14.78 -6.62 -15.98
N ILE A 212 15.70 -5.86 -15.38
CA ILE A 212 16.72 -6.38 -14.47
C ILE A 212 16.44 -5.79 -13.10
N VAL A 213 15.99 -6.63 -12.16
CA VAL A 213 15.71 -6.22 -10.79
C VAL A 213 16.94 -6.50 -9.94
N ILE A 214 17.62 -5.46 -9.48
CA ILE A 214 18.77 -5.61 -8.58
C ILE A 214 18.36 -5.48 -7.11
N GLU A 215 17.28 -4.76 -6.82
CA GLU A 215 16.71 -4.65 -5.48
C GLU A 215 15.22 -4.97 -5.52
N GLY A 216 14.79 -5.94 -4.72
CA GLY A 216 13.40 -6.40 -4.69
C GLY A 216 13.23 -7.63 -3.80
N VAL A 217 12.02 -8.18 -3.72
CA VAL A 217 11.74 -9.37 -2.88
C VAL A 217 12.47 -10.61 -3.42
N LYS A 218 12.54 -10.74 -4.74
CA LYS A 218 13.28 -11.78 -5.47
C LYS A 218 14.00 -11.14 -6.66
N PRO A 219 15.18 -10.53 -6.46
CA PRO A 219 15.95 -9.93 -7.54
C PRO A 219 16.26 -10.95 -8.64
N MET A 220 15.97 -10.58 -9.90
CA MET A 220 16.17 -11.43 -11.07
C MET A 220 16.00 -10.63 -12.37
N ALA A 221 16.39 -11.22 -13.50
CA ALA A 221 15.95 -10.75 -14.81
C ALA A 221 14.53 -11.25 -15.12
N CYS A 222 13.68 -10.36 -15.63
CA CYS A 222 12.27 -10.60 -15.92
C CYS A 222 11.98 -10.38 -17.40
N LYS A 223 11.29 -11.34 -18.02
CA LYS A 223 10.91 -11.28 -19.44
C LYS A 223 9.74 -10.32 -19.70
N THR A 224 8.86 -10.13 -18.72
CA THR A 224 7.63 -9.35 -18.88
C THR A 224 7.40 -8.42 -17.69
N ARG A 225 6.64 -7.34 -17.91
CA ARG A 225 6.18 -6.42 -16.85
C ARG A 225 5.42 -7.15 -15.74
N LYS A 226 4.63 -8.17 -16.11
CA LYS A 226 3.93 -9.03 -15.15
C LYS A 226 4.90 -9.80 -14.24
N THR A 227 5.92 -10.44 -14.82
CA THR A 227 6.95 -11.16 -14.03
C THR A 227 7.77 -10.21 -13.15
N LEU A 228 8.04 -8.99 -13.61
CA LEU A 228 8.65 -7.93 -12.80
C LEU A 228 7.82 -7.65 -11.54
N ILE A 229 6.54 -7.32 -11.69
CA ILE A 229 5.70 -6.91 -10.56
C ILE A 229 5.34 -8.10 -9.66
N MET A 230 4.91 -9.22 -10.25
CA MET A 230 4.36 -10.36 -9.48
C MET A 230 5.44 -11.23 -8.85
N ASP A 231 6.53 -11.51 -9.58
CA ASP A 231 7.51 -12.51 -9.16
C ASP A 231 8.72 -11.86 -8.48
N ALA A 232 9.28 -10.81 -9.09
CA ALA A 232 10.51 -10.18 -8.62
C ALA A 232 10.26 -9.14 -7.51
N LEU A 233 9.33 -8.23 -7.72
CA LEU A 233 8.99 -7.18 -6.74
C LEU A 233 7.93 -7.64 -5.73
N GLN A 234 7.11 -8.64 -6.08
CA GLN A 234 5.93 -9.04 -5.31
C GLN A 234 5.08 -7.85 -4.85
N PHE A 235 4.80 -6.94 -5.80
CA PHE A 235 3.95 -5.76 -5.62
C PHE A 235 4.52 -4.71 -4.64
N ARG A 236 5.81 -4.78 -4.32
CA ARG A 236 6.55 -3.78 -3.54
C ARG A 236 7.33 -2.83 -4.45
N GLY A 237 7.95 -1.82 -3.85
CA GLY A 237 9.01 -1.05 -4.49
C GLY A 237 10.30 -1.87 -4.68
N GLY A 238 11.28 -1.28 -5.35
CA GLY A 238 12.59 -1.88 -5.59
C GLY A 238 13.44 -1.05 -6.54
N VAL A 239 14.55 -1.61 -7.00
CA VAL A 239 15.39 -1.01 -8.04
C VAL A 239 15.41 -1.94 -9.24
N ALA A 240 14.82 -1.47 -10.33
CA ALA A 240 14.73 -2.19 -11.58
C ALA A 240 15.21 -1.32 -12.75
N TYR A 241 15.87 -1.95 -13.72
CA TYR A 241 16.28 -1.31 -14.96
C TYR A 241 15.53 -1.92 -16.13
N ARG A 242 15.16 -1.09 -17.10
CA ARG A 242 14.73 -1.56 -18.41
C ARG A 242 15.96 -1.95 -19.24
N PHE A 243 15.88 -3.09 -19.89
CA PHE A 243 16.91 -3.64 -20.75
C PHE A 243 16.30 -3.95 -22.12
N LEU A 244 16.93 -3.49 -23.20
CA LEU A 244 16.50 -3.76 -24.57
C LEU A 244 17.48 -4.75 -25.20
N GLY A 245 16.99 -5.93 -25.57
CA GLY A 245 17.82 -7.00 -26.15
C GLY A 245 17.24 -8.38 -25.88
N ASP A 246 18.07 -9.42 -25.98
CA ASP A 246 17.64 -10.78 -25.68
C ASP A 246 17.74 -11.10 -24.18
N MET A 247 16.90 -12.04 -23.75
CA MET A 247 16.81 -12.47 -22.35
C MET A 247 18.13 -13.06 -21.81
N GLY A 248 18.95 -13.68 -22.68
CA GLY A 248 20.25 -14.24 -22.29
C GLY A 248 21.22 -13.14 -21.89
N SER A 249 21.28 -12.06 -22.66
CA SER A 249 22.06 -10.86 -22.35
C SER A 249 21.59 -10.17 -21.07
N ALA A 250 20.27 -10.07 -20.86
CA ALA A 250 19.71 -9.52 -19.60
C ALA A 250 20.15 -10.34 -18.36
N TRP A 251 20.16 -11.68 -18.48
CA TRP A 251 20.66 -12.56 -17.41
C TRP A 251 22.16 -12.44 -17.19
N ALA A 252 22.94 -12.29 -18.26
CA ALA A 252 24.39 -12.07 -18.15
C ALA A 252 24.67 -10.77 -17.38
N GLN A 253 23.96 -9.68 -17.70
CA GLN A 253 24.07 -8.40 -17.00
C GLN A 253 23.64 -8.50 -15.54
N PHE A 254 22.54 -9.21 -15.24
CA PHE A 254 22.13 -9.47 -13.86
C PHE A 254 23.22 -10.20 -13.05
N ARG A 255 23.84 -11.24 -13.62
CA ARG A 255 24.94 -11.98 -12.96
C ARG A 255 26.17 -11.10 -12.75
N GLU A 256 26.42 -10.15 -13.63
CA GLU A 256 27.48 -9.16 -13.44
C GLU A 256 27.18 -8.27 -12.22
N PHE A 257 25.96 -7.75 -12.09
CA PHE A 257 25.55 -7.00 -10.89
C PHE A 257 25.62 -7.84 -9.61
N GLU A 258 25.26 -9.12 -9.70
CA GLU A 258 25.37 -10.07 -8.59
C GLU A 258 26.84 -10.28 -8.18
N ALA A 259 27.74 -10.51 -9.14
CA ALA A 259 29.17 -10.65 -8.90
C ALA A 259 29.82 -9.38 -8.30
N GLN A 260 29.26 -8.21 -8.61
CA GLN A 260 29.67 -6.92 -8.04
C GLN A 260 29.05 -6.64 -6.65
N GLY A 261 28.17 -7.49 -6.15
CA GLY A 261 27.49 -7.31 -4.85
C GLY A 261 26.44 -6.19 -4.85
N LEU A 262 25.92 -5.82 -6.02
CA LEU A 262 24.88 -4.81 -6.17
C LEU A 262 23.46 -5.37 -5.98
N VAL A 263 23.31 -6.69 -6.08
CA VAL A 263 22.02 -7.36 -5.93
C VAL A 263 21.64 -7.52 -4.46
N ARG A 264 20.45 -7.04 -4.08
CA ARG A 264 19.95 -7.03 -2.70
C ARG A 264 18.51 -7.53 -2.64
N SER A 265 18.24 -8.52 -1.79
CA SER A 265 16.87 -8.91 -1.48
C SER A 265 16.31 -8.01 -0.39
N THR A 266 15.24 -7.26 -0.69
CA THR A 266 14.48 -6.57 0.35
C THR A 266 13.70 -7.64 1.11
N HIS A 267 14.01 -7.78 2.41
CA HIS A 267 13.59 -8.95 3.18
C HIS A 267 12.07 -9.22 3.08
N PRO A 268 11.64 -10.50 2.92
CA PRO A 268 10.23 -10.90 3.01
C PRO A 268 9.67 -10.83 4.45
N SER A 269 10.40 -10.19 5.37
CA SER A 269 10.06 -10.16 6.80
C SER A 269 8.84 -9.27 7.03
N ARG A 270 7.69 -9.91 7.26
CA ARG A 270 6.36 -9.35 7.56
C ARG A 270 5.64 -8.91 6.28
N THR A 271 4.52 -9.51 5.89
CA THR A 271 3.38 -9.95 6.69
C THR A 271 2.70 -11.09 5.92
N GLN A 272 2.17 -12.11 6.61
CA GLN A 272 1.21 -13.02 5.96
C GLN A 272 0.01 -12.16 5.53
N PHE A 273 -0.17 -11.97 4.22
CA PHE A 273 -1.28 -11.22 3.62
C PHE A 273 -2.39 -12.16 3.15
#